data_AF-A0A8B7PFY8-F1
#
_entry.id   AF-A0A8B7PFY8-F1
#
_cell.length_a   1.000
_cell.length_b   1.000
_cell.length_c   1.000
_cell.angle_alpha   90.00
_cell.angle_beta   90.00
_cell.angle_gamma   90.00
#
_symmetry.space_group_name_H-M   'P 1'
#
loop_
_entity.id
_entity.type
_entity.pdbx_description
1 polymer ?
#
loop_
_entity_poly.entity_id
_entity_poly.type
_entity_poly.pdbx_seq_one_letter_code
_entity_poly.pdbx_strand_id
1 'polypeptide(L)'
;MAVGELILYGLVTNLTFPIWIVQDGAGVASQVACAARCHQHYACGGFKWNSTSCRLVVHLSVPGAVQRTLPSVFRLNSYRTNYILNELPPPSGAVGPPDALNKCQNKGMDLLPYPATLKDRASLSIRQTERFYVDMKRAPSGKYVTLSSGDPVPNSAIFEWGPNNPAYGSNLCIGLGRPEFVYFDFDCSNTSPITGVMCVYRALQ
;
A
#
# COMPACT_ATOMS: atom_id res chain seq x y z
N MET A 1 13.61 -29.46 -0.37
CA MET A 1 12.57 -29.00 0.57
C MET A 1 12.09 -27.66 0.08
N ALA A 2 10.82 -27.53 -0.31
CA ALA A 2 10.26 -26.22 -0.62
C ALA A 2 10.16 -25.44 0.69
N VAL A 3 10.89 -24.33 0.79
CA VAL A 3 10.76 -23.40 1.91
C VAL A 3 9.33 -22.87 1.85
N GLY A 4 8.51 -23.15 2.86
CA GLY A 4 7.14 -22.66 2.91
C GLY A 4 7.15 -21.14 2.86
N GLU A 5 6.32 -20.54 1.99
CA GLU A 5 6.18 -19.10 1.91
C GLU A 5 5.59 -18.56 3.23
N LEU A 6 6.33 -17.70 3.93
CA LEU A 6 5.85 -17.05 5.15
C LEU A 6 4.90 -15.91 4.76
N ILE A 7 3.60 -16.12 5.00
CA ILE A 7 2.55 -15.13 4.74
C ILE A 7 2.19 -14.45 6.06
N LEU A 8 2.44 -13.15 6.15
CA LEU A 8 2.18 -12.37 7.36
C LEU A 8 0.96 -11.48 7.16
N TYR A 9 -0.01 -11.57 8.06
CA TYR A 9 -1.13 -10.64 8.15
C TYR A 9 -1.05 -9.82 9.44
N GLY A 10 -1.11 -8.49 9.33
CA GLY A 10 -1.17 -7.57 10.46
C GLY A 10 -2.58 -7.01 10.65
N LEU A 11 -3.08 -6.96 11.88
CA LEU A 11 -4.33 -6.27 12.17
C LEU A 11 -4.11 -4.75 12.10
N VAL A 12 -4.86 -4.07 11.24
CA VAL A 12 -4.91 -2.62 11.17
C VAL A 12 -6.26 -2.16 11.71
N THR A 13 -6.22 -1.24 12.67
CA THR A 13 -7.41 -0.65 13.30
C THR A 13 -7.52 0.83 12.91
N ASN A 14 -8.73 1.27 12.59
CA ASN A 14 -9.07 2.67 12.33
C ASN A 14 -10.58 2.82 12.55
N LEU A 15 -11.06 4.02 12.83
CA LEU A 15 -12.50 4.26 12.99
C LEU A 15 -13.25 3.93 11.68
N THR A 16 -12.64 4.22 10.52
CA THR A 16 -13.24 3.94 9.21
C THR A 16 -12.19 3.67 8.11
N PHE A 17 -12.15 2.45 7.56
CA PHE A 17 -11.43 2.14 6.32
C PHE A 17 -12.39 2.07 5.13
N PRO A 18 -12.38 3.05 4.20
CA PRO A 18 -13.08 2.93 2.93
C PRO A 18 -12.26 2.02 2.00
N ILE A 19 -12.70 0.77 1.85
CA ILE A 19 -11.99 -0.27 1.10
C ILE A 19 -12.93 -1.04 0.18
N TRP A 20 -12.35 -1.66 -0.83
CA TRP A 20 -13.08 -2.49 -1.79
C TRP A 20 -13.02 -3.95 -1.35
N ILE A 21 -14.17 -4.60 -1.31
CA ILE A 21 -14.27 -6.00 -0.91
C ILE A 21 -14.98 -6.83 -1.97
N VAL A 22 -14.63 -8.11 -2.01
CA VAL A 22 -15.46 -9.15 -2.63
C VAL A 22 -15.93 -10.11 -1.55
N GLN A 23 -17.17 -10.56 -1.66
CA GLN A 23 -17.71 -11.61 -0.80
C GLN A 23 -17.44 -12.96 -1.46
N ASP A 24 -16.48 -13.69 -0.91
CA ASP A 24 -16.12 -15.01 -1.40
C ASP A 24 -16.99 -16.08 -0.72
N GLY A 25 -18.26 -16.14 -1.12
CA GLY A 25 -19.21 -17.18 -0.74
C GLY A 25 -19.65 -17.19 0.74
N ALA A 26 -19.89 -18.40 1.27
CA ALA A 26 -20.31 -18.64 2.65
C ALA A 26 -19.20 -18.27 3.66
N GLY A 27 -19.59 -17.86 4.87
CA GLY A 27 -18.67 -17.57 5.97
C GLY A 27 -17.70 -18.73 6.23
N VAL A 28 -16.54 -18.41 6.82
CA VAL A 28 -15.53 -19.40 7.20
C VAL A 28 -15.46 -19.57 8.71
N ALA A 29 -15.17 -20.80 9.15
CA ALA A 29 -15.13 -21.17 10.56
C ALA A 29 -14.05 -20.46 11.39
N SER A 30 -13.00 -19.91 10.77
CA SER A 30 -11.89 -19.30 11.50
C SER A 30 -11.19 -18.17 10.74
N GLN A 31 -10.52 -17.28 11.48
CA GLN A 31 -9.66 -16.23 10.90
C GLN A 31 -8.61 -16.82 9.96
N VAL A 32 -8.01 -17.95 10.33
CA VAL A 32 -6.98 -18.64 9.54
C VAL A 32 -7.56 -19.13 8.20
N ALA A 33 -8.80 -19.64 8.21
CA ALA A 33 -9.47 -20.04 6.97
C ALA A 33 -9.75 -18.83 6.05
N CYS A 34 -10.09 -17.66 6.61
CA CYS A 34 -10.25 -16.43 5.82
C CYS A 34 -8.91 -15.95 5.23
N ALA A 35 -7.83 -16.03 6.03
CA ALA A 35 -6.49 -15.72 5.56
C ALA A 35 -6.05 -16.64 4.42
N ALA A 36 -6.33 -17.94 4.52
CA ALA A 36 -6.02 -18.91 3.46
C ALA A 36 -6.77 -18.60 2.16
N ARG A 37 -8.06 -18.27 2.23
CA ARG A 37 -8.82 -17.81 1.04
C ARG A 37 -8.23 -16.54 0.44
N CYS A 38 -7.87 -15.57 1.27
CA CYS A 38 -7.21 -14.36 0.80
C CYS A 38 -5.89 -14.67 0.10
N HIS A 39 -5.06 -15.54 0.66
CA HIS A 39 -3.78 -15.90 0.04
C HIS A 39 -3.98 -16.53 -1.35
N GLN A 40 -4.95 -17.44 -1.47
CA GLN A 40 -5.32 -18.11 -2.74
C GLN A 40 -5.93 -17.16 -3.77
N HIS A 41 -6.58 -16.08 -3.34
CA HIS A 41 -7.16 -15.09 -4.24
C HIS A 41 -6.07 -14.15 -4.81
N TYR A 42 -5.92 -14.13 -6.13
CA TYR A 42 -4.84 -13.44 -6.82
C TYR A 42 -4.74 -11.93 -6.52
N ALA A 43 -5.87 -11.27 -6.23
CA ALA A 43 -5.94 -9.84 -5.95
C ALA A 43 -6.18 -9.48 -4.47
N CYS A 44 -6.22 -10.46 -3.56
CA CYS A 44 -6.56 -10.16 -2.16
C CYS A 44 -5.34 -9.69 -1.37
N GLY A 45 -5.39 -8.45 -0.91
CA GLY A 45 -4.34 -7.83 -0.10
C GLY A 45 -4.64 -7.79 1.40
N GLY A 46 -5.78 -8.35 1.82
CA GLY A 46 -6.17 -8.39 3.21
C GLY A 46 -7.59 -8.89 3.38
N PHE A 47 -8.07 -9.04 4.61
CA PHE A 47 -9.41 -9.55 4.84
C PHE A 47 -10.03 -9.00 6.11
N LYS A 48 -11.36 -8.96 6.12
CA LYS A 48 -12.16 -8.82 7.33
C LYS A 48 -12.77 -10.17 7.64
N TRP A 49 -12.59 -10.62 8.87
CA TRP A 49 -13.24 -11.81 9.38
C TRP A 49 -14.06 -11.50 10.63
N ASN A 50 -15.18 -12.22 10.77
CA ASN A 50 -15.88 -12.52 12.01
C ASN A 50 -16.51 -13.92 11.89
N SER A 51 -17.16 -14.42 12.94
CA SER A 51 -17.74 -15.78 12.95
C SER A 51 -18.80 -16.04 11.87
N THR A 52 -19.35 -14.99 11.25
CA THR A 52 -20.43 -15.11 10.26
C THR A 52 -20.02 -14.70 8.85
N SER A 53 -18.84 -14.10 8.67
CA SER A 53 -18.42 -13.54 7.38
C SER A 53 -16.91 -13.52 7.19
N CYS A 54 -16.49 -13.79 5.95
CA CYS A 54 -15.14 -13.56 5.45
C CYS A 54 -15.25 -12.67 4.22
N ARG A 55 -14.65 -11.48 4.30
CA ARG A 55 -14.66 -10.48 3.22
C ARG A 55 -13.22 -10.25 2.80
N LEU A 56 -12.94 -10.47 1.53
CA LEU A 56 -11.61 -10.29 0.96
C LEU A 56 -11.47 -8.85 0.49
N VAL A 57 -10.40 -8.19 0.91
CA VAL A 57 -10.07 -6.83 0.47
C VAL A 57 -9.28 -6.91 -0.82
N VAL A 58 -9.79 -6.25 -1.85
CA VAL A 58 -9.26 -6.28 -3.21
C VAL A 58 -9.12 -4.85 -3.76
N HIS A 59 -8.55 -4.71 -4.95
CA HIS A 59 -8.54 -3.44 -5.68
C HIS A 59 -9.90 -3.18 -6.35
N LEU A 60 -10.26 -1.92 -6.57
CA LEU A 60 -11.55 -1.51 -7.19
C LEU A 60 -11.80 -2.12 -8.57
N SER A 61 -10.73 -2.42 -9.30
CA SER A 61 -10.79 -2.99 -10.65
C SER A 61 -11.13 -4.48 -10.68
N VAL A 62 -11.26 -5.14 -9.52
CA VAL A 62 -11.62 -6.56 -9.46
C VAL A 62 -13.12 -6.70 -9.71
N PRO A 63 -13.56 -7.58 -10.63
CA PRO A 63 -14.98 -7.80 -10.88
C PRO A 63 -15.77 -8.14 -9.62
N GLY A 64 -16.91 -7.49 -9.42
CA GLY A 64 -17.75 -7.67 -8.23
C GLY A 64 -17.23 -6.97 -6.97
N ALA A 65 -16.15 -6.20 -7.06
CA ALA A 65 -15.69 -5.38 -5.94
C ALA A 65 -16.73 -4.32 -5.56
N VAL A 66 -17.05 -4.25 -4.27
CA VAL A 66 -17.95 -3.25 -3.70
C VAL A 66 -17.26 -2.46 -2.61
N GLN A 67 -17.44 -1.15 -2.61
CA GLN A 67 -16.87 -0.30 -1.57
C GLN A 67 -17.66 -0.47 -0.26
N ARG A 68 -16.93 -0.60 0.85
CA ARG A 68 -17.45 -0.67 2.21
C ARG A 68 -16.53 0.06 3.17
N THR A 69 -17.12 0.54 4.26
CA THR A 69 -16.37 1.08 5.40
C THR A 69 -16.27 0.03 6.48
N LEU A 70 -15.06 -0.37 6.86
CA LEU A 70 -14.81 -1.38 7.91
C LEU A 70 -13.90 -0.81 9.01
N PRO A 71 -14.06 -1.18 10.29
CA PRO A 71 -13.27 -0.60 11.40
C PRO A 71 -11.95 -1.35 11.71
N SER A 72 -11.83 -2.62 11.32
CA SER A 72 -10.63 -3.41 11.61
C SER A 72 -10.43 -4.44 10.53
N VAL A 73 -9.25 -4.50 9.95
CA VAL A 73 -8.96 -5.32 8.77
C VAL A 73 -7.58 -5.93 8.93
N PHE A 74 -7.43 -7.20 8.57
CA PHE A 74 -6.12 -7.84 8.48
C PHE A 74 -5.48 -7.48 7.14
N ARG A 75 -4.38 -6.74 7.14
CA ARG A 75 -3.58 -6.43 5.95
C ARG A 75 -2.55 -7.51 5.71
N LEU A 76 -2.37 -7.91 4.46
CA LEU A 76 -1.23 -8.73 4.03
C LEU A 76 0.06 -7.90 4.10
N ASN A 77 0.91 -8.16 5.08
CA ASN A 77 2.17 -7.45 5.26
C ASN A 77 3.32 -8.02 4.43
N SER A 78 3.22 -9.27 3.96
CA SER A 78 4.13 -9.79 2.92
C SER A 78 3.86 -9.01 1.62
N TYR A 79 4.78 -8.11 1.25
CA TYR A 79 4.63 -7.18 0.14
C TYR A 79 5.67 -7.41 -0.91
N ARG A 80 5.22 -7.55 -2.16
CA ARG A 80 5.99 -8.27 -3.17
C ARG A 80 6.51 -9.61 -2.60
N THR A 81 7.38 -10.31 -3.30
CA THR A 81 7.90 -11.62 -2.85
C THR A 81 8.95 -11.53 -1.74
N ASN A 82 9.46 -10.33 -1.43
CA ASN A 82 10.67 -10.17 -0.63
C ASN A 82 10.63 -8.98 0.35
N TYR A 83 9.47 -8.37 0.60
CA TYR A 83 9.36 -7.29 1.57
C TYR A 83 8.32 -7.56 2.66
N ILE A 84 8.53 -6.93 3.80
CA ILE A 84 7.56 -6.86 4.90
C ILE A 84 7.16 -5.39 5.09
N LEU A 85 5.87 -5.08 4.98
CA LEU A 85 5.32 -3.74 5.19
C LEU A 85 5.39 -3.33 6.64
N ASN A 86 5.82 -2.09 6.85
CA ASN A 86 5.76 -1.41 8.12
C ASN A 86 5.21 0.01 7.92
N GLU A 87 4.04 0.29 8.48
CA GLU A 87 3.48 1.64 8.47
C GLU A 87 3.93 2.34 9.76
N LEU A 88 4.66 3.43 9.62
CA LEU A 88 5.06 4.21 10.78
C LEU A 88 3.82 4.94 11.34
N PRO A 89 3.73 5.12 12.67
CA PRO A 89 2.67 5.92 13.26
C PRO A 89 2.58 7.30 12.58
N PRO A 90 1.36 7.84 12.39
CA PRO A 90 1.20 9.18 11.83
C PRO A 90 2.12 10.17 12.57
N PRO A 91 2.93 10.95 11.85
CA PRO A 91 3.85 11.89 12.47
C PRO A 91 3.08 12.95 13.26
N SER A 92 3.66 13.47 14.34
CA SER A 92 3.09 14.58 15.12
C SER A 92 3.06 15.93 14.36
N GLY A 93 3.58 15.96 13.12
CA GLY A 93 3.62 17.11 12.24
C GLY A 93 3.73 16.71 10.78
N ALA A 94 3.76 17.69 9.89
CA ALA A 94 3.83 17.45 8.45
C ALA A 94 5.14 16.74 8.04
N VAL A 95 5.06 15.84 7.06
CA VAL A 95 6.22 15.11 6.52
C VAL A 95 6.29 15.30 5.01
N GLY A 96 7.49 15.57 4.50
CA GLY A 96 7.78 15.59 3.06
C GLY A 96 8.37 14.26 2.56
N PRO A 97 8.45 14.06 1.24
CA PRO A 97 8.99 12.82 0.66
C PRO A 97 10.44 12.51 1.06
N PRO A 98 11.40 13.46 1.02
CA PRO A 98 12.77 13.20 1.49
C PRO A 98 12.83 12.85 2.98
N ASP A 99 12.00 13.49 3.82
CA ASP A 99 11.90 13.18 5.24
C ASP A 99 11.34 11.77 5.49
N ALA A 100 10.35 11.36 4.67
CA ALA A 100 9.80 10.01 4.74
C ALA A 100 10.86 8.95 4.41
N LEU A 101 11.67 9.18 3.37
CA LEU A 101 12.82 8.33 3.03
C LEU A 101 13.81 8.25 4.20
N ASN A 102 14.23 9.40 4.73
CA ASN A 102 15.16 9.47 5.86
C ASN A 102 14.61 8.74 7.10
N LYS A 103 13.31 8.86 7.39
CA LYS A 103 12.66 8.16 8.51
C LYS A 103 12.69 6.64 8.35
N CYS A 104 12.52 6.11 7.14
CA CYS A 104 12.66 4.68 6.88
C CYS A 104 14.13 4.24 7.02
N GLN A 105 15.06 4.98 6.40
CA GLN A 105 16.49 4.65 6.40
C GLN A 105 17.10 4.68 7.81
N ASN A 106 16.73 5.65 8.65
CA ASN A 106 17.16 5.74 10.04
C ASN A 106 16.70 4.55 10.91
N LYS A 107 15.81 3.71 10.40
CA LYS A 107 15.34 2.47 11.04
C LYS A 107 15.83 1.21 10.30
N GLY A 108 16.79 1.35 9.39
CA GLY A 108 17.31 0.25 8.56
C GLY A 108 16.27 -0.31 7.58
N MET A 109 15.32 0.51 7.13
CA MET A 109 14.30 0.15 6.17
C MET A 109 14.43 0.97 4.88
N ASP A 110 13.83 0.46 3.81
CA ASP A 110 13.63 1.21 2.58
C ASP A 110 12.27 1.94 2.61
N LEU A 111 12.17 3.07 1.91
CA LEU A 111 10.86 3.67 1.62
C LEU A 111 10.07 2.73 0.70
N LEU A 112 8.76 2.64 0.88
CA LEU A 112 7.90 1.72 0.14
C LEU A 112 8.08 1.86 -1.39
N PRO A 113 8.52 0.81 -2.11
CA PRO A 113 8.55 0.86 -3.57
C PRO A 113 7.13 0.78 -4.13
N TYR A 114 6.93 1.19 -5.38
CA TYR A 114 5.61 1.20 -6.02
C TYR A 114 4.91 -0.18 -6.01
N PRO A 115 3.58 -0.25 -5.90
CA PRO A 115 2.86 -1.53 -5.99
C PRO A 115 2.87 -2.07 -7.42
N ALA A 116 3.26 -3.33 -7.60
CA ALA A 116 3.34 -3.97 -8.91
C ALA A 116 2.08 -4.76 -9.27
N THR A 117 1.38 -5.30 -8.26
CA THR A 117 0.25 -6.21 -8.45
C THR A 117 -1.05 -5.65 -7.85
N LEU A 118 -2.20 -6.21 -8.23
CA LEU A 118 -3.48 -5.86 -7.59
C LEU A 118 -3.49 -6.22 -6.09
N LYS A 119 -2.80 -7.30 -5.71
CA LYS A 119 -2.62 -7.73 -4.32
C LYS A 119 -1.83 -6.69 -3.51
N ASP A 120 -0.75 -6.16 -4.07
CA ASP A 120 0.02 -5.06 -3.46
C ASP A 120 -0.87 -3.83 -3.23
N ARG A 121 -1.62 -3.41 -4.26
CA ARG A 121 -2.53 -2.26 -4.18
C ARG A 121 -3.62 -2.46 -3.13
N ALA A 122 -4.24 -3.64 -3.11
CA ALA A 122 -5.23 -3.99 -2.11
C ALA A 122 -4.67 -3.98 -0.70
N SER A 123 -3.43 -4.46 -0.50
CA SER A 123 -2.77 -4.44 0.82
C SER A 123 -2.53 -3.01 1.30
N LEU A 124 -1.95 -2.18 0.44
CA LEU A 124 -1.68 -0.77 0.74
C LEU A 124 -2.95 0.10 0.85
N SER A 125 -4.09 -0.39 0.36
CA SER A 125 -5.39 0.25 0.60
C SER A 125 -5.80 0.20 2.08
N ILE A 126 -5.27 -0.76 2.85
CA ILE A 126 -5.53 -0.94 4.27
C ILE A 126 -4.45 -0.18 5.07
N ARG A 127 -4.75 1.06 5.44
CA ARG A 127 -3.76 1.98 6.03
C ARG A 127 -4.39 3.00 6.95
N GLN A 128 -3.61 3.52 7.89
CA GLN A 128 -4.07 4.48 8.89
C GLN A 128 -4.20 5.89 8.32
N THR A 129 -3.39 6.22 7.32
CA THR A 129 -3.34 7.57 6.72
C THR A 129 -4.00 7.62 5.35
N GLU A 130 -4.55 8.78 4.97
CA GLU A 130 -5.25 8.90 3.68
C GLU A 130 -4.31 8.73 2.48
N ARG A 131 -3.05 9.15 2.63
CA ARG A 131 -2.02 9.06 1.59
C ARG A 131 -0.69 8.66 2.22
N PHE A 132 0.24 8.20 1.40
CA PHE A 132 1.62 7.91 1.81
C PHE A 132 2.56 8.12 0.62
N TYR A 133 3.84 8.36 0.91
CA TYR A 133 4.87 8.49 -0.13
C TYR A 133 5.35 7.11 -0.60
N VAL A 134 5.72 7.03 -1.86
CA VAL A 134 6.43 5.88 -2.43
C VAL A 134 7.84 6.30 -2.83
N ASP A 135 8.75 5.32 -2.91
CA ASP A 135 10.13 5.52 -3.35
C ASP A 135 10.21 5.78 -4.87
N MET A 136 9.75 6.96 -5.28
CA MET A 136 9.68 7.36 -6.66
C MET A 136 9.65 8.88 -6.79
N LYS A 137 10.40 9.38 -7.76
CA LYS A 137 10.41 10.77 -8.23
C LYS A 137 10.47 10.83 -9.76
N ARG A 138 10.06 11.97 -10.33
CA ARG A 138 10.26 12.25 -11.76
C ARG A 138 11.62 12.91 -11.94
N ALA A 139 12.44 12.35 -12.83
CA ALA A 139 13.70 12.94 -13.23
C ALA A 139 13.48 14.09 -14.24
N PRO A 140 14.47 15.01 -14.42
CA PRO A 140 14.39 16.06 -15.44
C PRO A 140 14.17 15.55 -16.87
N SER A 141 14.57 14.30 -17.16
CA SER A 141 14.32 13.61 -18.43
C SER A 141 12.86 13.25 -18.67
N GLY A 142 11.97 13.51 -17.70
CA GLY A 142 10.55 13.14 -17.73
C GLY A 142 10.27 11.69 -17.31
N LYS A 143 11.31 10.85 -17.16
CA LYS A 143 11.22 9.46 -16.68
C LYS A 143 11.06 9.40 -15.16
N TYR A 144 10.57 8.28 -14.65
CA TYR A 144 10.50 8.01 -13.22
C TYR A 144 11.72 7.22 -12.74
N VAL A 145 12.21 7.58 -11.57
CA VAL A 145 13.32 6.92 -10.88
C VAL A 145 13.00 6.77 -9.40
N THR A 146 13.68 5.89 -8.69
CA THR A 146 13.58 5.80 -7.24
C THR A 146 14.07 7.10 -6.60
N LEU A 147 13.45 7.49 -5.48
CA LEU A 147 13.91 8.65 -4.71
C LEU A 147 15.23 8.31 -3.98
N SER A 148 15.36 7.08 -3.52
CA SER A 148 16.47 6.56 -2.72
C SER A 148 17.78 6.39 -3.49
N SER A 149 17.74 5.80 -4.68
CA SER A 149 18.94 5.42 -5.46
C SER A 149 19.03 6.08 -6.84
N GLY A 150 17.91 6.61 -7.36
CA GLY A 150 17.85 7.11 -8.74
C GLY A 150 17.73 6.00 -9.79
N ASP A 151 17.44 4.77 -9.38
CA ASP A 151 17.26 3.65 -10.28
C ASP A 151 15.99 3.83 -11.13
N PRO A 152 15.98 3.42 -12.41
CA PRO A 152 14.82 3.55 -13.27
C PRO A 152 13.58 2.83 -12.71
N VAL A 153 12.45 3.52 -12.72
CA VAL A 153 11.14 2.95 -12.47
C VAL A 153 10.43 2.74 -13.80
N PRO A 154 9.81 1.57 -14.06
CA PRO A 154 9.03 1.35 -15.28
C PRO A 154 7.92 2.38 -15.42
N ASN A 155 7.73 2.93 -16.63
CA ASN A 155 6.65 3.88 -16.89
C ASN A 155 5.25 3.28 -16.61
N SER A 156 5.11 1.95 -16.70
CA SER A 156 3.90 1.21 -16.36
C SER A 156 3.61 1.10 -14.86
N ALA A 157 4.52 1.60 -13.99
CA ALA A 157 4.30 1.61 -12.55
C ALA A 157 3.09 2.48 -12.18
N ILE A 158 2.88 3.58 -12.91
CA ILE A 158 1.75 4.48 -12.71
C ILE A 158 0.57 4.00 -13.55
N PHE A 159 -0.44 3.44 -12.88
CA PHE A 159 -1.63 2.91 -13.54
C PHE A 159 -2.77 3.92 -13.63
N GLU A 160 -2.82 4.90 -12.72
CA GLU A 160 -3.87 5.90 -12.66
C GLU A 160 -3.41 7.12 -11.85
N TRP A 161 -3.65 8.31 -12.38
CA TRP A 161 -3.47 9.56 -11.66
C TRP A 161 -4.76 9.99 -11.00
N GLY A 162 -4.65 10.56 -9.80
CA GLY A 162 -5.76 11.28 -9.20
C GLY A 162 -6.15 12.51 -10.02
N PRO A 163 -7.40 13.01 -9.85
CA PRO A 163 -7.86 14.20 -10.53
C PRO A 163 -6.85 15.37 -10.41
N ASN A 164 -6.59 16.06 -11.52
CA ASN A 164 -5.64 17.16 -11.64
C ASN A 164 -4.16 16.81 -11.45
N ASN A 165 -3.77 15.53 -11.52
CA ASN A 165 -2.36 15.10 -11.45
C ASN A 165 -1.90 14.55 -12.82
N PRO A 166 -0.61 14.66 -13.18
CA PRO A 166 0.43 15.39 -12.44
C PRO A 166 0.24 16.91 -12.53
N ALA A 167 0.39 17.60 -11.40
CA ALA A 167 0.18 19.05 -11.26
C ALA A 167 1.48 19.85 -11.17
N TYR A 168 2.57 19.23 -10.74
CA TYR A 168 3.84 19.90 -10.49
C TYR A 168 4.85 19.54 -11.61
N GLY A 169 5.80 20.42 -11.93
CA GLY A 169 6.63 20.32 -13.14
C GLY A 169 7.71 19.23 -13.09
N SER A 170 8.96 19.64 -12.87
CA SER A 170 10.14 18.77 -12.91
C SER A 170 10.64 18.29 -11.53
N ASN A 171 10.10 18.82 -10.42
CA ASN A 171 10.47 18.43 -9.05
C ASN A 171 9.38 17.56 -8.39
N LEU A 172 9.06 16.42 -9.02
CA LEU A 172 7.95 15.56 -8.59
C LEU A 172 8.42 14.42 -7.73
N CYS A 173 7.90 14.35 -6.52
CA CYS A 173 7.90 13.15 -5.71
C CYS A 173 6.52 12.52 -5.74
N ILE A 174 6.45 11.20 -5.62
CA ILE A 174 5.23 10.45 -5.88
C ILE A 174 4.67 9.87 -4.59
N GLY A 175 3.35 9.88 -4.46
CA GLY A 175 2.64 9.17 -3.41
C GLY A 175 1.39 8.47 -3.94
N LEU A 176 0.76 7.71 -3.06
CA LEU A 176 -0.45 6.95 -3.30
C LEU A 176 -1.46 7.22 -2.19
N GLY A 177 -2.74 7.11 -2.49
CA GLY A 177 -3.74 7.22 -1.45
C GLY A 177 -5.16 7.35 -1.94
N ARG A 178 -6.01 7.91 -1.07
CA ARG A 178 -7.47 7.93 -1.18
C ARG A 178 -8.13 6.54 -1.27
N PRO A 179 -9.47 6.44 -1.19
CA PRO A 179 -10.18 5.16 -1.33
C PRO A 179 -10.00 4.49 -2.70
N GLU A 180 -9.75 5.28 -3.74
CA GLU A 180 -9.54 4.82 -5.12
C GLU A 180 -8.12 4.30 -5.35
N PHE A 181 -7.21 4.56 -4.40
CA PHE A 181 -5.83 4.09 -4.45
C PHE A 181 -5.08 4.52 -5.73
N VAL A 182 -5.11 5.83 -6.02
CA VAL A 182 -4.51 6.45 -7.21
C VAL A 182 -3.23 7.20 -6.88
N TYR A 183 -2.42 7.49 -7.90
CA TYR A 183 -1.17 8.24 -7.77
C TYR A 183 -1.41 9.74 -7.65
N PHE A 184 -0.56 10.38 -6.84
CA PHE A 184 -0.47 11.83 -6.70
C PHE A 184 0.97 12.26 -6.84
N ASP A 185 1.19 13.41 -7.44
CA ASP A 185 2.48 14.06 -7.42
C ASP A 185 2.50 15.16 -6.35
N PHE A 186 3.69 15.36 -5.81
CA PHE A 186 3.98 16.32 -4.76
C PHE A 186 5.22 17.07 -5.19
N ASP A 187 5.29 18.36 -4.89
CA ASP A 187 6.59 19.02 -4.81
C ASP A 187 7.44 18.28 -3.77
N CYS A 188 8.64 17.85 -4.15
CA CYS A 188 9.54 17.14 -3.25
C CYS A 188 9.90 17.93 -1.98
N SER A 189 9.76 19.27 -1.98
CA SER A 189 9.96 20.10 -0.78
C SER A 189 8.72 20.29 0.09
N ASN A 190 7.53 19.92 -0.40
CA ASN A 190 6.30 20.13 0.35
C ASN A 190 6.09 19.05 1.41
N THR A 191 5.59 19.49 2.56
CA THR A 191 5.21 18.62 3.66
C THR A 191 3.68 18.55 3.77
N SER A 192 3.17 17.41 4.25
CA SER A 192 1.73 17.19 4.43
C SER A 192 1.45 16.54 5.79
N PRO A 193 0.47 17.05 6.57
CA PRO A 193 0.09 16.46 7.85
C PRO A 193 -0.81 15.22 7.71
N ILE A 194 -1.39 14.98 6.52
CA ILE A 194 -2.31 13.87 6.25
C ILE A 194 -1.65 12.73 5.46
N THR A 195 -0.33 12.82 5.24
CA THR A 195 0.45 11.85 4.48
C THR A 195 1.32 11.04 5.43
N GLY A 196 1.08 9.74 5.50
CA GLY A 196 1.85 8.80 6.30
C GLY A 196 3.14 8.35 5.64
N VAL A 197 3.89 7.53 6.38
CA VAL A 197 5.14 6.93 5.93
C VAL A 197 5.00 5.42 5.98
N MET A 198 5.09 4.79 4.81
CA MET A 198 5.19 3.34 4.69
C MET A 198 6.63 2.97 4.34
N CYS A 199 7.19 2.07 5.13
CA CYS A 199 8.52 1.53 4.93
C CYS A 199 8.43 0.03 4.67
N VAL A 200 9.52 -0.54 4.17
CA VAL A 200 9.66 -1.97 3.98
C VAL A 200 10.99 -2.50 4.53
N TYR A 201 10.94 -3.68 5.13
CA TYR A 201 12.12 -4.51 5.36
C TYR A 201 12.31 -5.45 4.18
N ARG A 202 13.55 -5.67 3.73
CA ARG A 202 13.86 -6.81 2.85
C ARG A 202 13.85 -8.07 3.70
N ALA A 203 12.96 -9.00 3.38
CA ALA A 203 13.04 -10.34 3.94
C ALA A 203 14.33 -10.99 3.43
N LEU A 204 15.17 -11.47 4.34
CA LEU A 204 16.34 -12.27 3.98
C LEU A 204 15.85 -13.54 3.28
N GLN A 205 16.37 -13.79 2.08
CA GLN A 205 16.12 -15.02 1.31
C GLN A 205 16.97 -16.17 1.87
#